data_AF-A0A2T5DET8-F1
#
_entry.id   AF-A0A2T5DET8-F1
#
_cell.length_a   1.000
_cell.length_b   1.000
_cell.length_c   1.000
_cell.angle_alpha   90.00
_cell.angle_beta   90.00
_cell.angle_gamma   90.00
#
_symmetry.space_group_name_H-M   'P 1'
#
loop_
_entity.id
_entity.type
_entity.pdbx_description
1 polymer ?
#
loop_
_entity_poly.entity_id
_entity_poly.type
_entity_poly.pdbx_seq_one_letter_code
_entity_poly.pdbx_strand_id
1 'polypeptide(L)' 'MKRANLVGKDTFIEQKVLINAYLKVVNVKEICQEVNLSNTTISELKNGRKNIDTLKFRSFEALYLAAKKYFTADSK' A
#
# COMPACT_ATOMS: atom_id res chain seq x y z
N MET A 1 -10.92 -13.65 30.00
CA MET A 1 -11.20 -12.56 29.04
C MET A 1 -11.16 -13.12 27.63
N LYS A 2 -12.23 -12.95 26.85
CA LYS A 2 -12.30 -13.38 25.45
C LYS A 2 -11.38 -12.50 24.59
N ARG A 3 -10.28 -13.06 24.06
CA ARG A 3 -9.49 -12.42 22.99
C ARG A 3 -10.24 -12.66 21.68
N ALA A 4 -11.16 -11.76 21.35
CA ALA A 4 -11.72 -11.66 20.01
C ALA A 4 -10.67 -11.07 19.05
N ASN A 5 -10.67 -11.62 17.82
CA ASN A 5 -10.00 -11.13 16.61
C ASN A 5 -8.47 -11.15 16.55
N LEU A 6 -7.95 -12.24 16.01
CA LEU A 6 -6.65 -12.28 15.30
C LEU A 6 -6.77 -11.63 13.90
N VAL A 7 -7.23 -10.38 13.81
CA VAL A 7 -6.99 -9.53 12.64
C VAL A 7 -5.77 -8.68 13.01
N GLY A 8 -4.59 -9.25 12.79
CA GLY A 8 -3.31 -8.68 13.22
C GLY A 8 -3.15 -7.23 12.76
N LYS A 9 -2.77 -6.35 13.69
CA LYS A 9 -2.31 -5.00 13.35
C LYS A 9 -0.94 -5.17 12.69
N ASP A 10 -0.89 -5.16 11.37
CA ASP A 10 0.36 -5.13 10.61
C ASP A 10 1.25 -4.01 11.16
N THR A 11 2.50 -4.32 11.52
CA THR A 11 3.50 -3.34 11.96
C THR A 11 3.81 -2.36 10.84
N PHE A 12 4.36 -1.19 11.19
CA PHE A 12 4.72 -0.18 10.18
C PHE A 12 5.72 -0.72 9.14
N ILE A 13 6.58 -1.67 9.54
CA ILE A 13 7.53 -2.33 8.63
C ILE A 13 6.79 -3.24 7.65
N GLU A 14 5.85 -4.06 8.14
CA GLU A 14 5.06 -4.96 7.29
C GLU A 14 4.18 -4.19 6.30
N GLN A 15 3.55 -3.09 6.74
CA GLN A 15 2.77 -2.21 5.87
C GLN A 15 3.64 -1.66 4.71
N LYS A 16 4.88 -1.24 5.01
CA LYS A 16 5.83 -0.78 3.99
C LYS A 16 6.24 -1.88 3.03
N VAL A 17 6.47 -3.09 3.52
CA VAL A 17 6.78 -4.24 2.66
C VAL A 17 5.63 -4.51 1.71
N LEU A 18 4.39 -4.49 2.20
CA LEU A 18 3.19 -4.68 1.38
C LEU A 18 3.05 -3.60 0.30
N ILE A 19 3.19 -2.32 0.68
CA ILE A 19 3.11 -1.21 -0.28
C ILE A 19 4.18 -1.38 -1.35
N ASN A 20 5.43 -1.69 -0.97
CA ASN A 20 6.51 -1.88 -1.93
C ASN A 20 6.27 -3.06 -2.88
N ALA A 21 5.72 -4.17 -2.38
CA ALA A 21 5.36 -5.30 -3.22
C ALA A 21 4.25 -4.92 -4.23
N TYR A 22 3.20 -4.25 -3.76
CA TYR A 22 2.11 -3.75 -4.60
C TYR A 22 2.59 -2.78 -5.68
N LEU A 23 3.42 -1.79 -5.29
CA LEU A 23 4.02 -0.83 -6.22
C LEU A 23 4.88 -1.52 -7.28
N LYS A 24 5.49 -2.69 -7.01
CA LYS A 24 6.29 -3.42 -8.00
C LYS A 24 5.43 -4.14 -9.03
N VAL A 25 4.36 -4.82 -8.61
CA VAL A 25 3.58 -5.72 -9.47
C VAL A 25 2.41 -5.05 -10.19
N VAL A 26 1.87 -3.96 -9.64
CA VAL A 26 0.71 -3.26 -10.22
C VAL A 26 1.16 -2.11 -11.12
N ASN A 27 0.43 -1.87 -12.20
CA ASN A 27 0.75 -0.77 -13.11
C ASN A 27 0.33 0.58 -12.52
N VAL A 28 1.02 1.64 -12.94
CA VAL A 28 0.83 2.98 -12.33
C VAL A 28 -0.58 3.51 -12.54
N LYS A 29 -1.22 3.24 -13.69
CA LYS A 29 -2.56 3.73 -14.00
C LYS A 29 -3.61 3.13 -13.05
N GLU A 30 -3.56 1.82 -12.82
CA GLU A 30 -4.44 1.12 -11.87
C GLU A 30 -4.26 1.67 -10.45
N ILE A 31 -3.02 1.85 -10.01
CA ILE A 31 -2.74 2.42 -8.69
C ILE A 31 -3.32 3.84 -8.59
N CYS A 32 -3.20 4.69 -9.61
CA CYS A 32 -3.74 6.05 -9.55
C CYS A 32 -5.28 6.10 -9.54
N GLN A 33 -5.95 5.10 -10.12
CA GLN A 33 -7.41 5.01 -10.10
C GLN A 33 -7.93 4.57 -8.73
N GLU A 34 -7.23 3.64 -8.08
CA GLU A 34 -7.62 3.10 -6.78
C GLU A 34 -7.18 4.00 -5.62
N VAL A 35 -6.00 4.59 -5.76
CA VAL A 35 -5.37 5.46 -4.79
C VAL A 35 -5.30 6.84 -5.41
N ASN A 36 -6.07 7.80 -4.88
CA ASN A 36 -6.18 9.18 -5.40
C ASN A 36 -4.87 9.99 -5.27
N LEU A 37 -3.83 9.52 -5.96
CA LEU A 37 -2.48 10.04 -6.03
C LEU A 37 -2.13 10.28 -7.49
N SER A 38 -1.27 11.27 -7.74
CA SER A 38 -0.86 11.58 -9.10
C SER A 38 0.03 10.49 -9.70
N ASN A 39 -0.04 10.32 -11.02
CA ASN A 39 0.85 9.47 -11.81
C ASN A 39 2.34 9.73 -11.48
N THR A 40 2.70 11.02 -11.35
CA THR A 40 4.05 11.43 -10.95
C THR A 40 4.44 10.85 -9.58
N THR A 41 3.58 10.98 -8.57
CA THR A 41 3.88 10.48 -7.21
C THR A 41 4.09 8.98 -7.21
N ILE A 42 3.20 8.22 -7.85
CA ILE A 42 3.32 6.75 -7.92
C ILE A 42 4.57 6.33 -8.70
N SER A 43 4.87 7.01 -9.81
CA SER A 43 6.07 6.75 -10.60
C SER A 43 7.37 7.04 -9.84
N GLU A 44 7.42 8.12 -9.05
CA GLU A 44 8.56 8.44 -8.20
C GLU A 44 8.77 7.39 -7.10
N LEU A 45 7.69 6.91 -6.47
CA LEU A 45 7.74 5.85 -5.47
C LEU A 45 8.24 4.53 -6.10
N LYS A 46 7.68 4.12 -7.24
CA LYS A 46 8.04 2.87 -7.94
C LYS A 46 9.50 2.86 -8.40
N ASN A 47 10.02 4.02 -8.80
CA ASN A 47 11.41 4.18 -9.24
C ASN A 47 12.39 4.52 -8.09
N GLY A 48 11.93 4.55 -6.83
CA GLY A 48 12.77 4.85 -5.67
C GLY A 48 13.25 6.31 -5.58
N ARG A 49 12.72 7.22 -6.42
CA ARG A 49 13.02 8.66 -6.35
C ARG A 49 12.35 9.34 -5.16
N LYS A 50 11.26 8.74 -4.66
CA LYS A 50 10.53 9.18 -3.47
C LYS A 50 10.46 8.05 -2.46
N ASN A 51 10.68 8.37 -1.18
CA ASN A 51 10.56 7.40 -0.09
C ASN A 51 9.12 7.40 0.46
N ILE A 52 8.56 6.21 0.65
CA ILE A 52 7.24 5.98 1.29
C ILE A 52 7.14 6.64 2.67
N ASP A 53 8.24 6.69 3.44
CA ASP A 53 8.30 7.32 4.76
C ASP A 53 8.01 8.84 4.72
N THR A 54 8.16 9.47 3.55
CA THR A 54 7.92 10.92 3.36
C THR A 54 6.47 11.23 2.99
N LEU A 55 5.63 10.22 2.80
CA LEU A 55 4.23 10.41 2.45
C LEU A 55 3.43 10.96 3.63
N LYS A 56 2.45 11.80 3.31
CA LYS A 56 1.40 12.14 4.29
C LYS A 56 0.68 10.88 4.71
N PHE A 57 0.27 10.81 5.98
CA PHE A 57 -0.42 9.66 6.56
C PHE A 57 -1.57 9.14 5.67
N ARG A 58 -2.44 10.02 5.17
CA ARG A 58 -3.55 9.63 4.28
C ARG A 58 -3.09 8.95 2.99
N SER A 59 -2.00 9.41 2.39
CA SER A 59 -1.44 8.82 1.17
C SER A 59 -0.82 7.45 1.44
N PHE A 60 -0.13 7.32 2.58
CA PHE A 60 0.42 6.05 3.04
C PHE A 60 -0.69 5.03 3.32
N GLU A 61 -1.72 5.43 4.09
CA GLU A 61 -2.85 4.58 4.46
C GLU A 61 -3.61 4.11 3.22
N ALA A 62 -3.87 5.00 2.25
CA ALA A 62 -4.55 4.63 1.02
C ALA A 62 -3.74 3.59 0.20
N LEU A 63 -2.41 3.75 0.10
CA LEU A 63 -1.55 2.77 -0.56
C LEU A 63 -1.55 1.43 0.18
N TYR A 64 -1.49 1.45 1.50
CA TYR A 64 -1.52 0.23 2.31
C TYR A 64 -2.85 -0.52 2.17
N LEU A 65 -3.99 0.19 2.21
CA LEU A 65 -5.30 -0.43 2.02
C LEU A 65 -5.47 -1.04 0.62
N ALA A 66 -5.00 -0.35 -0.41
CA ALA A 66 -5.00 -0.86 -1.78
C ALA A 66 -4.10 -2.12 -1.92
N ALA A 67 -2.89 -2.07 -1.37
CA ALA A 67 -1.99 -3.22 -1.33
C ALA A 67 -2.60 -4.42 -0.59
N LYS A 68 -3.20 -4.17 0.57
CA LYS A 68 -3.86 -5.20 1.38
C LYS A 68 -5.02 -5.82 0.63
N LYS A 69 -5.86 -5.01 0.00
CA LYS A 69 -6.97 -5.49 -0.85
C LYS A 69 -6.45 -6.34 -2.01
N TYR A 70 -5.41 -5.89 -2.71
CA TYR A 70 -4.82 -6.63 -3.82
C TYR A 70 -4.33 -8.03 -3.42
N PHE A 71 -3.54 -8.14 -2.35
CA PHE A 71 -2.97 -9.42 -1.91
C PHE A 71 -3.97 -10.33 -1.17
N THR A 72 -5.09 -9.80 -0.69
CA THR A 72 -6.15 -10.60 -0.04
C THR A 72 -7.26 -11.00 -1.01
N ALA A 73 -7.41 -10.31 -2.15
CA ALA A 73 -8.43 -10.59 -3.15
C ALA A 73 -8.21 -11.92 -3.89
N ASP A 74 -6.95 -12.39 -4.01
CA ASP A 74 -6.58 -13.66 -4.66
C ASP A 74 -6.74 -14.91 -3.77
N SER A 75 -7.26 -14.77 -2.55
CA SER A 75 -7.43 -15.89 -1.61
C SER A 75 -8.78 -16.64 -1.75
N LYS A 76 -9.33 -16.75 -2.97
CA LYS A 76 -10.60 -17.46 -3.24
C LYS A 76 -10.44 -18.59 -4.25
#